data_AF-A0A956XWH5-F1
#
_entry.id   AF-A0A956XWH5-F1
#
_cell.length_a   1.000
_cell.length_b   1.000
_cell.length_c   1.000
_cell.angle_alpha   90.00
_cell.angle_beta   90.00
_cell.angle_gamma   90.00
#
_symmetry.space_group_name_H-M   'P 1'
#
loop_
_entity.id
_entity.type
_entity.pdbx_description
1 polymer ?
#
loop_
_entity_poly.entity_id
_entity_poly.type
_entity_poly.pdbx_seq_one_letter_code
_entity_poly.pdbx_strand_id
1 'polypeptide(L)'
;PVQMRVSFTEAHHVPKPDDITHWILVQLEVREAIDNLPDTQREALILYSEEQMSYAEIAEIMECSVGTVKSRLFYAKKNLRGLLRPETVELIDEEFSDIPSPKRSQKDREESAEEPPTKPTQPEASLDPLYEGAPRS
;
A
#
# COMPACT_ATOMS: atom_id res chain seq x y z
N PRO A 1 55.41 -10.56 20.04
CA PRO A 1 54.34 -10.64 19.02
C PRO A 1 53.12 -11.40 19.56
N VAL A 2 52.02 -10.69 19.79
CA VAL A 2 50.78 -11.28 20.32
C VAL A 2 50.02 -11.89 19.14
N GLN A 3 49.89 -13.23 19.12
CA GLN A 3 49.00 -13.90 18.17
C GLN A 3 47.55 -13.70 18.64
N MET A 4 46.84 -12.80 17.97
CA MET A 4 45.41 -12.62 18.14
C MET A 4 44.70 -13.83 17.52
N ARG A 5 44.34 -14.81 18.34
CA ARG A 5 43.43 -15.89 17.94
C ARG A 5 42.03 -15.29 17.88
N VAL A 6 41.58 -14.91 16.69
CA VAL A 6 40.19 -14.53 16.46
C VAL A 6 39.37 -15.82 16.50
N SER A 7 38.66 -16.03 17.61
CA SER A 7 37.64 -17.07 17.69
C SER A 7 36.44 -16.58 16.89
N PHE A 8 36.26 -17.10 15.68
CA PHE A 8 35.01 -16.93 14.93
C PHE A 8 33.93 -17.74 15.63
N THR A 9 33.19 -17.10 16.53
CA THR A 9 31.90 -17.59 17.03
C THR A 9 30.81 -16.74 16.42
N GLU A 10 30.51 -16.99 15.16
CA GLU A 10 29.19 -16.72 14.59
C GLU A 10 29.05 -17.66 13.39
N ALA A 11 28.11 -18.59 13.48
CA ALA A 11 27.74 -19.43 12.37
C ALA A 11 27.06 -18.53 11.33
N HIS A 12 27.86 -17.94 10.44
CA HIS A 12 27.34 -17.34 9.22
C HIS A 12 26.63 -18.46 8.46
N HIS A 13 25.30 -18.46 8.50
CA HIS A 13 24.50 -19.22 7.56
C HIS A 13 24.78 -18.61 6.19
N VAL A 14 25.80 -19.13 5.50
CA VAL A 14 26.03 -18.80 4.10
C VAL A 14 24.82 -19.36 3.36
N PRO A 15 23.92 -18.50 2.84
CA PRO A 15 22.73 -18.98 2.15
C PRO A 15 23.19 -19.84 0.98
N LYS A 16 22.53 -20.97 0.76
CA LYS A 16 22.89 -21.83 -0.37
C LYS A 16 22.59 -21.07 -1.66
N PRO A 17 23.30 -21.36 -2.77
CA PRO A 17 23.04 -20.71 -4.06
C PRO A 17 21.56 -20.75 -4.49
N ASP A 18 20.86 -21.83 -4.15
CA ASP A 18 19.44 -22.01 -4.41
C ASP A 18 18.58 -21.01 -3.62
N ASP A 19 18.93 -20.73 -2.36
CA ASP A 19 18.24 -19.75 -1.51
C ASP A 19 18.40 -18.33 -2.08
N ILE A 20 19.61 -17.98 -2.54
CA ILE A 20 19.87 -16.68 -3.19
C ILE A 20 19.02 -16.53 -4.45
N THR A 21 18.98 -17.56 -5.28
CA THR A 21 18.19 -17.57 -6.52
C THR A 21 16.71 -17.40 -6.21
N HIS A 22 16.20 -18.11 -5.20
CA HIS A 22 14.83 -18.01 -4.75
C HIS A 22 14.47 -16.59 -4.31
N TRP A 23 15.30 -15.98 -3.46
CA TRP A 23 15.09 -14.59 -3.01
C TRP A 23 15.12 -13.58 -4.15
N ILE A 24 16.02 -13.73 -5.13
CA ILE A 24 16.07 -12.86 -6.30
C ILE A 24 14.77 -12.95 -7.10
N LEU A 25 14.24 -14.16 -7.31
CA LEU A 25 12.98 -14.36 -8.04
C LEU A 25 11.80 -13.71 -7.31
N VAL A 26 11.74 -13.84 -5.99
CA VAL A 26 10.71 -13.20 -5.15
C VAL A 26 10.80 -11.68 -5.27
N GLN A 27 12.01 -11.11 -5.18
CA GLN A 27 12.22 -9.66 -5.31
C GLN A 27 11.80 -9.13 -6.69
N LEU A 28 12.12 -9.85 -7.76
CA LEU A 28 11.71 -9.47 -9.13
C LEU A 28 10.19 -9.48 -9.28
N GLU A 29 9.53 -10.50 -8.76
CA GLU A 29 8.07 -10.61 -8.79
C GLU A 29 7.40 -9.49 -8.00
N VAL A 30 7.88 -9.20 -6.79
CA VAL A 30 7.36 -8.09 -5.98
C VAL A 30 7.52 -6.75 -6.69
N ARG A 31 8.66 -6.53 -7.33
CA ARG A 31 8.89 -5.31 -8.10
C ARG A 31 7.93 -5.19 -9.28
N GLU A 32 7.75 -6.26 -10.06
CA GLU A 32 6.80 -6.28 -11.16
C GLU A 32 5.35 -6.05 -10.67
N ALA A 33 4.97 -6.63 -9.53
CA ALA A 33 3.66 -6.39 -8.94
C ALA A 33 3.46 -4.92 -8.52
N ILE A 34 4.48 -4.28 -7.95
CA ILE A 34 4.46 -2.84 -7.62
C ILE A 34 4.34 -1.99 -8.88
N ASP A 35 5.07 -2.33 -9.94
CA ASP A 35 5.05 -1.59 -11.20
C ASP A 35 3.68 -1.68 -11.90
N ASN A 36 2.95 -2.78 -11.70
CA ASN A 36 1.59 -2.98 -12.23
C ASN A 36 0.47 -2.33 -11.38
N LEU A 37 0.80 -1.71 -10.25
CA LEU A 37 -0.20 -0.96 -9.49
C LEU A 37 -0.61 0.32 -10.24
N PRO A 38 -1.86 0.78 -10.07
CA PRO A 38 -2.25 2.12 -10.49
C PRO A 38 -1.31 3.18 -9.90
N ASP A 39 -0.93 4.17 -10.71
CA ASP A 39 0.09 5.17 -10.34
C ASP A 39 -0.17 5.82 -8.97
N THR A 40 -1.41 6.21 -8.71
CA THR A 40 -1.82 6.83 -7.43
C THR A 40 -1.70 5.88 -6.22
N GLN A 41 -1.83 4.57 -6.44
CA GLN A 41 -1.65 3.56 -5.38
C GLN A 41 -0.16 3.28 -5.14
N ARG A 42 0.63 3.16 -6.22
CA ARG A 42 2.08 2.98 -6.16
C ARG A 42 2.75 4.16 -5.46
N GLU A 43 2.42 5.38 -5.87
CA GLU A 43 2.97 6.61 -5.29
C GLU A 43 2.68 6.71 -3.79
N ALA A 44 1.41 6.52 -3.39
CA ALA A 44 1.04 6.50 -1.98
C ALA A 44 1.81 5.43 -1.19
N LEU A 45 2.02 4.25 -1.79
CA LEU A 45 2.76 3.15 -1.17
C LEU A 45 4.24 3.49 -0.98
N ILE A 46 4.91 4.03 -2.00
CA ILE A 46 6.33 4.40 -1.96
C ILE A 46 6.56 5.47 -0.89
N LEU A 47 5.75 6.54 -0.87
CA LEU A 47 5.87 7.60 0.14
C LEU A 47 5.66 7.05 1.57
N TYR A 48 4.80 6.05 1.72
CA TYR A 48 4.57 5.42 3.01
C TYR A 48 5.70 4.45 3.43
N SER A 49 6.21 3.62 2.51
CA SER A 49 7.15 2.54 2.84
C SER A 49 8.62 2.93 2.75
N GLU A 50 8.99 3.71 1.74
CA GLU A 50 10.37 4.10 1.48
C GLU A 50 10.69 5.42 2.20
N GLU A 51 9.83 6.42 2.04
CA GLU A 51 10.02 7.75 2.64
C GLU A 51 9.51 7.83 4.09
N GLN A 52 8.87 6.77 4.60
CA GLN A 52 8.39 6.64 5.99
C GLN A 52 7.46 7.79 6.44
N MET A 53 6.72 8.36 5.50
CA MET A 53 5.87 9.52 5.74
C MET A 53 4.56 9.16 6.43
N SER A 54 4.03 10.10 7.23
CA SER A 54 2.70 10.00 7.81
C SER A 54 1.58 10.17 6.77
N TYR A 55 0.35 9.77 7.10
CA TYR A 55 -0.75 9.92 6.15
C TYR A 55 -1.08 11.38 5.85
N ALA A 56 -0.88 12.28 6.83
CA ALA A 56 -1.05 13.72 6.64
C ALA A 56 -0.02 14.29 5.66
N GLU A 57 1.26 13.94 5.80
CA GLU A 57 2.31 14.43 4.89
C GLU A 57 2.12 13.89 3.47
N ILE A 58 1.70 12.62 3.32
CA ILE A 58 1.36 12.05 2.01
C ILE A 58 0.15 12.76 1.40
N ALA A 59 -0.86 13.08 2.21
CA ALA A 59 -2.05 13.80 1.76
C ALA A 59 -1.70 15.21 1.24
N GLU A 60 -0.77 15.90 1.91
CA GLU A 60 -0.24 17.20 1.48
C GLU A 60 0.53 17.09 0.16
N ILE A 61 1.44 16.12 0.01
CA ILE A 61 2.21 15.93 -1.24
C ILE A 61 1.32 15.56 -2.41
N MET A 62 0.37 14.65 -2.19
CA MET A 62 -0.53 14.15 -3.25
C MET A 62 -1.75 15.04 -3.49
N GLU A 63 -1.82 16.20 -2.82
CA GLU A 63 -2.92 17.16 -2.88
C GLU A 63 -4.31 16.50 -2.74
N CYS A 64 -4.46 15.60 -1.74
CA CYS A 64 -5.69 14.84 -1.52
C CYS A 64 -6.04 14.72 -0.03
N SER A 65 -7.18 14.11 0.30
CA SER A 65 -7.57 13.91 1.71
C SER A 65 -6.82 12.73 2.35
N VAL A 66 -6.61 12.77 3.67
CA VAL A 66 -6.07 11.65 4.46
C VAL A 66 -6.91 10.37 4.26
N GLY A 67 -8.23 10.50 4.14
CA GLY A 67 -9.13 9.39 3.81
C GLY A 67 -8.83 8.77 2.43
N THR A 68 -8.49 9.61 1.45
CA THR A 68 -8.06 9.15 0.12
C THR A 68 -6.74 8.39 0.21
N VAL A 69 -5.75 8.90 0.95
CA VAL A 69 -4.47 8.19 1.19
C VAL A 69 -4.70 6.82 1.84
N LYS A 70 -5.51 6.76 2.90
CA LYS A 70 -5.88 5.50 3.57
C LYS A 70 -6.49 4.50 2.58
N SER A 71 -7.42 4.96 1.72
CA SER A 71 -8.05 4.11 0.71
C SER A 71 -7.05 3.65 -0.36
N ARG A 72 -6.18 4.53 -0.86
CA ARG A 72 -5.14 4.21 -1.85
C ARG A 72 -4.18 3.17 -1.31
N LEU A 73 -3.71 3.30 -0.06
CA LEU A 73 -2.86 2.32 0.61
C LEU A 73 -3.55 0.98 0.83
N PHE A 74 -4.83 1.00 1.21
CA PHE A 74 -5.61 -0.24 1.35
C PHE A 74 -5.71 -0.99 0.02
N TYR A 75 -6.10 -0.29 -1.05
CA TYR A 75 -6.22 -0.90 -2.37
C TYR A 75 -4.86 -1.29 -2.94
N ALA A 76 -3.79 -0.53 -2.70
CA ALA A 76 -2.42 -0.90 -3.08
C ALA A 76 -2.05 -2.27 -2.50
N LYS A 77 -2.21 -2.46 -1.18
CA LYS A 77 -1.90 -3.74 -0.51
C LYS A 77 -2.79 -4.88 -1.02
N LYS A 78 -4.09 -4.63 -1.19
CA LYS A 78 -5.03 -5.62 -1.71
C LYS A 78 -4.68 -6.06 -3.13
N ASN A 79 -4.35 -5.09 -4.00
CA ASN A 79 -4.00 -5.36 -5.39
C ASN A 79 -2.65 -6.05 -5.49
N LEU A 80 -1.65 -5.64 -4.69
CA LEU A 80 -0.37 -6.34 -4.61
C LEU A 80 -0.55 -7.82 -4.25
N ARG A 81 -1.32 -8.13 -3.21
CA ARG A 81 -1.60 -9.54 -2.85
C ARG A 81 -2.31 -10.32 -3.95
N GLY A 82 -3.05 -9.65 -4.85
CA GLY A 82 -3.68 -10.28 -6.01
C GLY A 82 -2.78 -10.41 -7.24
N LEU A 83 -1.70 -9.62 -7.31
CA LEU A 83 -0.71 -9.67 -8.39
C LEU A 83 0.42 -10.66 -8.09
N LEU A 84 0.71 -10.90 -6.81
CA LEU A 84 1.69 -11.88 -6.35
C LEU A 84 1.13 -13.31 -6.41
N ARG A 85 2.03 -14.28 -6.66
CA ARG A 85 1.71 -15.69 -6.49
C ARG A 85 1.42 -16.02 -5.02
N PRO A 86 0.48 -16.94 -4.73
CA PRO A 86 0.16 -17.34 -3.36
C PRO A 86 1.38 -17.78 -2.54
N GLU A 87 2.29 -18.52 -3.15
CA GLU A 87 3.50 -19.02 -2.49
C GLU A 87 4.44 -17.87 -2.08
N THR A 88 4.50 -16.82 -2.91
CA THR A 88 5.28 -15.61 -2.62
C THR A 88 4.66 -14.82 -1.46
N VAL A 89 3.33 -14.76 -1.40
CA VAL A 89 2.61 -14.10 -0.30
C VAL A 89 2.82 -14.85 1.02
N GLU A 90 2.73 -16.18 1.00
CA GLU A 90 2.99 -17.02 2.18
C GLU A 90 4.42 -16.82 2.69
N LEU A 91 5.40 -16.86 1.80
CA LEU A 91 6.81 -16.62 2.16
C LEU A 91 7.02 -15.24 2.80
N ILE A 92 6.41 -14.19 2.25
CA ILE A 92 6.49 -12.84 2.81
C ILE A 92 5.82 -12.77 4.18
N ASP A 93 4.64 -13.39 4.33
CA ASP A 93 3.90 -13.38 5.61
C ASP A 93 4.68 -14.17 6.69
N GLU A 94 5.41 -15.24 6.34
CA GLU A 94 6.27 -16.02 7.24
C GLU A 94 7.55 -15.28 7.65
N GLU A 95 8.26 -14.67 6.71
CA GLU A 95 9.55 -14.00 6.95
C GLU A 95 9.42 -12.63 7.61
N PHE A 96 8.27 -11.96 7.42
CA PHE A 96 8.07 -10.58 7.87
C PHE A 96 6.96 -10.41 8.93
N SER A 97 6.50 -11.50 9.55
CA SER A 97 5.48 -11.47 10.62
C SER A 97 5.85 -10.54 11.79
N ASP A 98 7.15 -10.38 12.02
CA ASP A 98 7.70 -9.64 13.17
C ASP A 98 8.04 -8.17 12.84
N ILE A 99 7.86 -7.70 11.60
CA ILE A 99 8.16 -6.31 11.24
C ILE A 99 7.05 -5.37 11.75
N PRO A 100 7.37 -4.43 12.66
CA PRO A 100 6.41 -3.43 13.09
C PRO A 100 6.01 -2.53 11.91
N SER A 101 4.71 -2.45 11.64
CA SER A 101 4.18 -1.52 10.63
C SER A 101 4.64 -0.09 10.91
N PRO A 102 5.05 0.67 9.88
CA PRO A 102 5.58 2.00 10.10
C PRO A 102 4.57 2.90 10.81
N LYS A 103 5.09 3.65 11.78
CA LYS A 103 4.33 4.29 12.84
C LYS A 103 3.30 5.26 12.25
N ARG A 104 2.00 4.99 12.45
CA ARG A 104 0.98 6.05 12.36
C ARG A 104 1.36 7.15 13.33
N SER A 105 1.47 8.37 12.83
CA SER A 105 1.75 9.53 13.67
C SER A 105 0.59 9.72 14.64
N GLN A 106 0.85 10.24 15.85
CA GLN A 106 -0.19 10.40 16.89
C GLN A 106 -1.39 11.24 16.41
N LYS A 107 -1.16 12.14 15.45
CA LYS A 107 -2.18 12.97 14.79
C LYS A 107 -3.17 12.16 13.93
N ASP A 108 -2.75 11.02 13.36
CA ASP A 108 -3.57 10.17 12.49
C ASP A 108 -4.66 9.39 13.25
N ARG A 109 -4.55 9.26 14.58
CA ARG A 109 -5.49 8.52 15.44
C ARG A 109 -6.75 9.31 15.76
N GLU A 110 -6.66 10.63 15.91
CA GLU A 110 -7.79 11.48 16.34
C GLU A 110 -8.75 11.79 15.18
N GLU A 111 -8.28 11.81 13.93
CA GLU A 111 -9.10 12.10 12.73
C GLU A 111 -9.84 10.85 12.18
N SER A 112 -9.63 9.67 12.78
CA SER A 112 -10.27 8.42 12.32
C SER A 112 -11.67 8.20 12.91
N ALA A 113 -12.24 9.18 13.62
CA ALA A 113 -13.51 9.08 14.34
C ALA A 113 -14.73 9.69 13.61
N GLU A 114 -14.57 10.36 12.46
CA GLU A 114 -15.72 10.89 11.69
C GLU A 114 -15.97 10.12 10.39
N GLU A 115 -17.02 9.29 10.47
CA GLU A 115 -17.99 8.84 9.45
C GLU A 115 -17.55 8.16 8.12
N PRO A 116 -18.35 7.19 7.63
CA PRO A 116 -18.05 6.40 6.44
C PRO A 116 -18.13 7.24 5.15
N PRO A 117 -17.45 6.84 4.05
CA PRO A 117 -17.44 7.61 2.82
C PRO A 117 -18.84 7.66 2.19
N THR A 118 -19.47 8.82 2.24
CA THR A 118 -20.64 9.15 1.43
C THR A 118 -20.21 9.25 -0.04
N LYS A 119 -20.98 8.59 -0.92
CA LYS A 119 -20.78 8.56 -2.37
C LYS A 119 -20.76 10.00 -2.93
N PRO A 120 -20.07 10.26 -4.06
CA PRO A 120 -20.14 11.56 -4.71
C PRO A 120 -21.57 11.81 -5.23
N THR A 121 -22.22 12.82 -4.66
CA THR A 121 -23.47 13.43 -5.15
C THR A 121 -23.19 14.07 -6.51
N GLN A 122 -23.84 13.58 -7.56
CA GLN A 122 -23.89 14.27 -8.85
C GLN A 122 -24.74 15.54 -8.69
N PRO A 123 -24.35 16.67 -9.30
CA PRO A 123 -25.08 17.92 -9.15
C PRO A 123 -26.42 17.86 -9.89
N GLU A 124 -27.44 18.39 -9.22
CA GLU A 124 -28.81 18.58 -9.68
C GLU A 124 -28.86 19.31 -11.03
N ALA A 125 -29.52 18.70 -12.01
CA ALA A 125 -30.08 19.42 -13.15
C ALA A 125 -31.51 19.83 -12.78
N SER A 126 -31.65 21.08 -12.34
CA SER A 126 -32.92 21.70 -12.03
C SER A 126 -33.65 22.15 -13.30
N LEU A 127 -34.90 21.69 -13.42
CA LEU A 127 -36.10 22.37 -13.95
C LEU A 127 -36.22 22.66 -15.45
N ASP A 128 -37.25 22.06 -16.06
CA ASP A 128 -38.36 22.81 -16.65
C ASP A 128 -39.66 21.96 -16.63
N PRO A 129 -40.80 22.47 -16.13
CA PRO A 129 -42.08 21.76 -16.17
C PRO A 129 -43.06 22.50 -17.08
N LEU A 130 -43.22 22.11 -18.34
CA LEU A 130 -44.41 22.47 -19.13
C LEU A 130 -44.42 21.71 -20.46
N TYR A 131 -45.24 20.66 -20.55
CA TYR A 131 -46.00 20.45 -21.77
C TYR A 131 -47.39 19.96 -21.43
N GLU A 132 -48.34 20.85 -21.73
CA GLU A 132 -49.77 20.64 -21.77
C GLU A 132 -50.17 19.45 -22.64
N GLY A 133 -51.37 18.94 -22.35
CA GLY A 133 -51.88 17.71 -22.94
C GLY A 133 -51.96 17.70 -24.46
N ALA A 134 -51.89 16.49 -25.00
CA ALA A 134 -52.47 16.15 -26.28
C ALA A 134 -53.29 14.85 -26.14
N PRO A 135 -54.42 14.73 -26.86
CA PRO A 135 -55.42 13.68 -26.66
C PRO A 135 -55.15 12.44 -27.52
N ARG A 136 -55.95 11.39 -27.28
CA ARG A 136 -56.36 10.22 -28.14
C ARG A 136 -56.19 8.91 -27.36
N SER A 137 -57.10 7.93 -27.39
CA SER A 137 -58.23 7.65 -28.28
C SER A 137 -59.41 7.06 -27.49
#